data_AF-A0A7Y8IW81-F1
#
_entry.id   AF-A0A7Y8IW81-F1
#
_cell.length_a   1.000
_cell.length_b   1.000
_cell.length_c   1.000
_cell.angle_alpha   90.00
_cell.angle_beta   90.00
_cell.angle_gamma   90.00
#
_symmetry.space_group_name_H-M   'P 1'
#
loop_
_entity.id
_entity.type
_entity.pdbx_description
1 polymer ?
#
loop_
_entity_poly.entity_id
_entity_poly.type
_entity_poly.pdbx_seq_one_letter_code
_entity_poly.pdbx_strand_id
1 'polypeptide(L)'
;MMKESILKGKHILAVDDEPDVLATLEEEILGACPDCRVDKASQYEEAVQKIRSSAYDLVILDIMGVRGFELLELAVSRNLLVVMLTAHALSPEALKRSYELKARAYLPKEKLGEIVPFLEDVLTHEFSSGWKRLFEKMTDFFDKKFGEGWKAKLGKDWWGWD
;
A
#
# COMPACT_ATOMS: atom_id res chain seq x y z
N MET A 1 -20.88 9.77 -18.73
CA MET A 1 -20.53 10.35 -17.41
C MET A 1 -19.31 9.62 -16.90
N MET A 2 -18.21 10.32 -16.64
CA MET A 2 -17.06 9.72 -15.96
C MET A 2 -17.53 9.37 -14.54
N LYS A 3 -17.37 8.11 -14.14
CA LYS A 3 -17.66 7.68 -12.76
C LYS A 3 -16.69 8.46 -11.87
N GLU A 4 -17.19 9.24 -10.92
CA GLU A 4 -16.30 9.94 -9.98
C GLU A 4 -15.45 8.91 -9.22
N SER A 5 -14.13 9.13 -9.16
CA SER A 5 -13.23 8.25 -8.43
C SER A 5 -13.56 8.29 -6.94
N ILE A 6 -13.51 7.14 -6.26
CA ILE A 6 -13.68 7.04 -4.80
C ILE A 6 -12.57 7.79 -4.04
N LEU A 7 -11.49 8.15 -4.73
CA LEU A 7 -10.43 8.99 -4.20
C LEU A 7 -10.85 10.45 -4.01
N LYS A 8 -11.94 10.92 -4.63
CA LYS A 8 -12.37 12.33 -4.57
C LYS A 8 -12.45 12.85 -3.13
N GLY A 9 -11.71 13.93 -2.86
CA GLY A 9 -11.66 14.59 -1.54
C GLY A 9 -10.89 13.81 -0.46
N LYS A 10 -10.20 12.71 -0.82
CA LYS A 10 -9.40 11.92 0.12
C LYS A 10 -8.07 12.60 0.43
N HIS A 11 -7.62 12.45 1.68
CA HIS A 11 -6.32 12.91 2.12
C HIS A 11 -5.38 11.73 2.27
N ILE A 12 -4.33 11.70 1.46
CA ILE A 12 -3.39 10.59 1.32
C ILE A 12 -2.00 11.04 1.78
N LEU A 13 -1.32 10.21 2.55
CA LEU A 13 0.09 10.39 2.89
C LEU A 13 0.94 9.38 2.11
N ALA A 14 1.89 9.86 1.31
CA ALA A 14 2.92 9.04 0.67
C ALA A 14 4.25 9.16 1.42
N VAL A 15 4.86 8.03 1.77
CA VAL A 15 6.12 7.98 2.51
C VAL A 15 7.12 7.08 1.79
N ASP A 16 8.20 7.68 1.30
CA ASP A 16 9.25 7.02 0.53
C ASP A 16 10.50 7.90 0.54
N ASP A 17 11.68 7.32 0.74
CA ASP A 17 12.95 8.07 0.75
C ASP A 17 13.38 8.53 -0.65
N GLU A 18 12.79 7.95 -1.70
CA GLU A 18 13.03 8.27 -3.10
C GLU A 18 12.09 9.41 -3.58
N PRO A 19 12.59 10.65 -3.82
CA PRO A 19 11.75 11.79 -4.17
C PRO A 19 11.02 11.66 -5.50
N ASP A 20 11.58 10.91 -6.44
CA ASP A 20 10.98 10.58 -7.73
C ASP A 20 9.78 9.65 -7.57
N VAL A 21 9.86 8.65 -6.68
CA VAL A 21 8.72 7.80 -6.34
C VAL A 21 7.58 8.61 -5.74
N LEU A 22 7.90 9.53 -4.82
CA LEU A 22 6.90 10.44 -4.24
C LEU A 22 6.26 11.35 -5.30
N ALA A 23 7.04 11.85 -6.26
CA ALA A 23 6.55 12.68 -7.36
C ALA A 23 5.61 11.89 -8.28
N THR A 24 5.98 10.67 -8.66
CA THR A 24 5.13 9.79 -9.49
C THR A 24 3.84 9.42 -8.76
N LEU A 25 3.89 9.09 -7.46
CA LEU A 25 2.67 8.82 -6.68
C LEU A 25 1.70 10.01 -6.70
N GLU A 26 2.21 11.22 -6.49
CA GLU A 26 1.41 12.44 -6.54
C GLU A 26 0.83 12.67 -7.94
N GLU A 27 1.63 12.51 -9.00
CA GLU A 27 1.18 12.67 -10.40
C GLU A 27 0.06 11.68 -10.75
N GLU A 28 0.22 10.39 -10.44
CA GLU A 28 -0.75 9.35 -10.76
C GLU A 28 -2.07 9.55 -9.97
N ILE A 29 -1.97 9.87 -8.68
CA ILE A 29 -3.15 10.12 -7.83
C ILE A 29 -3.89 11.37 -8.30
N LEU A 30 -3.20 12.48 -8.52
CA LEU A 30 -3.82 13.73 -8.92
C LEU A 30 -4.31 13.71 -10.38
N GLY A 31 -3.66 12.92 -11.25
CA GLY A 31 -4.10 12.67 -12.62
C GLY A 31 -5.46 11.97 -12.67
N ALA A 32 -5.71 11.01 -11.78
CA ALA A 32 -7.02 10.37 -11.64
C ALA A 32 -8.02 11.18 -10.81
N CYS A 33 -7.55 11.97 -9.85
CA CYS A 33 -8.36 12.70 -8.88
C CYS A 33 -7.74 14.07 -8.54
N PRO A 34 -8.05 15.13 -9.30
CA PRO A 34 -7.50 16.46 -9.03
C PRO A 34 -7.92 17.07 -7.68
N ASP A 35 -9.05 16.63 -7.12
CA ASP A 35 -9.59 17.10 -5.84
C ASP A 35 -8.99 16.36 -4.63
N CYS A 36 -8.08 15.41 -4.86
CA CYS A 36 -7.38 14.70 -3.81
C CYS A 36 -6.32 15.59 -3.16
N ARG A 37 -6.01 15.32 -1.89
CA ARG A 37 -4.87 15.93 -1.21
C ARG A 37 -3.80 14.87 -0.96
N VAL A 38 -2.59 15.13 -1.45
CA VAL A 38 -1.42 14.27 -1.22
C VAL A 38 -0.41 15.03 -0.38
N ASP A 39 -0.13 14.53 0.82
CA ASP A 39 1.04 14.93 1.59
C ASP A 39 2.16 13.91 1.37
N LYS A 40 3.41 14.36 1.40
CA LYS A 40 4.60 13.53 1.19
C LYS A 40 5.52 13.56 2.41
N ALA A 41 6.21 12.49 2.73
CA ALA A 41 7.32 12.49 3.68
C ALA A 41 8.45 11.60 3.17
N SER A 42 9.69 12.06 3.27
CA SER A 42 10.85 11.27 2.79
C SER A 42 11.70 10.67 3.91
N GLN A 43 11.32 10.94 5.15
CA GLN A 43 12.05 10.48 6.33
C GLN A 43 11.07 9.95 7.38
N TYR A 44 11.53 8.98 8.16
CA TYR A 44 10.73 8.35 9.19
C TYR A 44 10.18 9.36 10.20
N GLU A 45 11.01 10.28 10.69
CA GLU A 45 10.63 11.23 11.74
C GLU A 45 9.50 12.16 11.26
N GLU A 46 9.57 12.61 10.01
CA GLU A 46 8.53 13.41 9.37
C GLU A 46 7.23 12.59 9.22
N ALA A 47 7.34 11.34 8.76
CA ALA A 47 6.19 10.45 8.61
C ALA A 47 5.48 10.19 9.96
N VAL A 48 6.24 9.94 11.03
CA VAL A 48 5.70 9.79 12.39
C VAL A 48 4.95 11.04 12.83
N GLN A 49 5.51 12.23 12.58
CA GLN A 49 4.85 13.48 12.92
C GLN A 49 3.53 13.62 12.18
N LYS A 50 3.51 13.39 10.86
CA LYS A 50 2.31 13.50 10.03
C LYS A 50 1.23 12.48 10.42
N ILE A 51 1.60 11.22 10.61
CA ILE A 51 0.69 10.15 11.06
C ILE A 51 0.04 10.52 12.41
N ARG A 52 0.76 11.21 13.29
CA ARG A 52 0.25 11.63 14.61
C ARG A 52 -0.60 12.89 14.56
N SER A 53 -0.29 13.85 13.69
CA SER A 53 -0.90 15.18 13.68
C SER A 53 -2.09 15.34 12.73
N SER A 54 -2.22 14.46 11.74
CA SER A 54 -3.24 14.56 10.69
C SER A 54 -4.13 13.31 10.64
N ALA A 55 -5.35 13.48 10.13
CA ALA A 55 -6.23 12.38 9.77
C ALA A 55 -6.10 12.11 8.27
N TYR A 56 -5.52 10.96 7.92
CA TYR A 56 -5.43 10.50 6.53
C TYR A 56 -6.49 9.43 6.28
N ASP A 57 -7.04 9.40 5.07
CA ASP A 57 -7.88 8.29 4.62
C ASP A 57 -7.02 7.07 4.25
N LEU A 58 -5.79 7.32 3.81
CA LEU A 58 -4.88 6.32 3.27
C LEU A 58 -3.42 6.73 3.49
N VAL A 59 -2.56 5.78 3.82
CA VAL A 59 -1.10 5.96 3.90
C VAL A 59 -0.42 4.96 2.97
N ILE A 60 0.53 5.41 2.18
CA ILE A 60 1.38 4.59 1.30
C ILE A 60 2.79 4.63 1.89
N LEU A 61 3.39 3.46 2.13
CA LEU A 61 4.68 3.33 2.81
C LEU A 61 5.67 2.48 2.01
N ASP A 62 6.89 2.98 1.77
CA ASP A 62 8.05 2.12 1.51
C ASP A 62 8.48 1.36 2.77
N ILE A 63 9.17 0.23 2.58
CA ILE A 63 9.62 -0.65 3.66
C ILE A 63 11.03 -0.32 4.16
N MET A 64 12.03 -0.18 3.29
CA MET A 64 13.44 -0.21 3.73
C MET A 64 14.06 1.16 3.97
N GLY A 65 13.70 2.18 3.19
CA GLY A 65 14.28 3.52 3.35
C GLY A 65 13.70 4.32 4.52
N VAL A 66 12.49 3.96 4.97
CA VAL A 66 11.73 4.72 5.97
C VAL A 66 11.27 3.88 7.15
N ARG A 67 11.87 2.70 7.40
CA ARG A 67 11.44 1.75 8.46
C ARG A 67 9.94 1.44 8.38
N GLY A 68 9.46 1.08 7.19
CA GLY A 68 8.03 1.00 6.87
C GLY A 68 7.21 0.09 7.75
N PHE A 69 7.77 -1.00 8.30
CA PHE A 69 7.02 -1.86 9.22
C PHE A 69 6.72 -1.17 10.56
N GLU A 70 7.63 -0.35 11.08
CA GLU A 70 7.36 0.45 12.28
C GLU A 70 6.28 1.51 12.00
N LEU A 71 6.34 2.14 10.82
CA LEU A 71 5.33 3.10 10.38
C LEU A 71 3.96 2.43 10.15
N LEU A 72 3.95 1.20 9.63
CA LEU A 72 2.74 0.40 9.43
C LEU A 72 2.05 0.13 10.77
N GLU A 73 2.80 -0.36 11.77
CA GLU A 73 2.27 -0.61 13.11
C GLU A 73 1.68 0.67 13.73
N LEU A 74 2.40 1.80 13.60
CA LEU A 74 1.92 3.10 14.07
C LEU A 74 0.63 3.53 13.37
N ALA A 75 0.59 3.48 12.04
CA ALA A 75 -0.56 3.92 11.24
C ALA A 75 -1.80 3.03 11.51
N VAL A 76 -1.62 1.71 11.58
CA VAL A 76 -2.69 0.76 11.90
C VAL A 76 -3.21 0.95 13.32
N SER A 77 -2.35 1.24 14.30
CA SER A 77 -2.78 1.55 15.67
C SER A 77 -3.68 2.80 15.77
N ARG A 78 -3.67 3.63 14.72
CA ARG A 78 -4.51 4.82 14.56
C ARG A 78 -5.67 4.61 13.58
N ASN A 79 -5.97 3.35 13.25
CA ASN A 79 -7.02 2.93 12.31
C ASN A 79 -6.87 3.52 10.90
N LEU A 80 -5.65 3.81 10.46
CA LEU A 80 -5.38 4.25 9.09
C LEU A 80 -5.32 3.04 8.15
N LEU A 81 -5.82 3.23 6.93
CA LEU A 81 -5.64 2.25 5.85
C LEU A 81 -4.23 2.41 5.28
N VAL A 82 -3.47 1.31 5.21
CA VAL A 82 -2.06 1.36 4.80
C VAL A 82 -1.78 0.47 3.60
N VAL A 83 -1.09 1.01 2.59
CA VAL A 83 -0.57 0.27 1.44
C VAL A 83 0.95 0.22 1.56
N MET A 84 1.52 -0.98 1.55
CA MET A 84 2.97 -1.15 1.44
C MET A 84 3.35 -1.13 -0.03
N LEU A 85 4.31 -0.29 -0.41
CA LEU A 85 4.81 -0.14 -1.78
C LEU A 85 6.34 -0.21 -1.78
N THR A 86 6.93 -1.28 -2.31
CA THR A 86 8.38 -1.48 -2.20
C THR A 86 9.01 -2.05 -3.47
N ALA A 87 10.24 -1.66 -3.80
CA ALA A 87 11.02 -2.32 -4.86
C ALA A 87 11.91 -3.43 -4.28
N HIS A 88 12.48 -3.17 -3.10
CA HIS A 88 13.60 -3.97 -2.60
C HIS A 88 13.19 -5.01 -1.56
N ALA A 89 12.11 -4.78 -0.80
CA ALA A 89 11.66 -5.72 0.23
C ALA A 89 10.67 -6.75 -0.31
N LEU A 90 10.74 -7.09 -1.60
CA LEU A 90 9.87 -8.05 -2.29
C LEU A 90 10.19 -9.49 -1.91
N SER A 91 9.54 -9.98 -0.85
CA SER A 91 9.68 -11.37 -0.40
C SER A 91 8.36 -11.97 0.11
N PRO A 92 8.23 -13.31 0.09
CA PRO A 92 7.12 -14.03 0.70
C PRO A 92 6.88 -13.62 2.17
N GLU A 93 7.95 -13.46 2.94
CA GLU A 93 7.92 -13.13 4.36
C GLU A 93 7.44 -11.68 4.58
N ALA A 94 7.91 -10.73 3.77
CA ALA A 94 7.46 -9.34 3.83
C ALA A 94 5.99 -9.20 3.44
N LEU A 95 5.53 -9.94 2.42
CA LEU A 95 4.12 -10.03 2.03
C LEU A 95 3.25 -10.54 3.20
N LYS A 96 3.64 -11.67 3.81
CA LYS A 96 2.94 -12.24 4.98
C LYS A 96 2.93 -11.29 6.17
N ARG A 97 4.08 -10.70 6.49
CA ARG A 97 4.19 -9.74 7.60
C ARG A 97 3.29 -8.52 7.38
N SER A 98 3.20 -8.02 6.14
CA SER A 98 2.31 -6.90 5.80
C SER A 98 0.85 -7.26 6.05
N TYR A 99 0.44 -8.47 5.67
CA TYR A 99 -0.90 -8.99 5.95
C TYR A 99 -1.17 -9.10 7.46
N GLU A 100 -0.26 -9.72 8.21
CA GLU A 100 -0.40 -9.94 9.66
C GLU A 100 -0.51 -8.63 10.44
N LEU A 101 0.29 -7.62 10.04
CA LEU A 101 0.27 -6.27 10.59
C LEU A 101 -0.89 -5.41 10.06
N LYS A 102 -1.85 -5.99 9.36
CA LYS A 102 -3.07 -5.35 8.86
C LYS A 102 -2.86 -4.26 7.80
N ALA A 103 -1.76 -4.33 7.04
CA ALA A 103 -1.70 -3.60 5.78
C ALA A 103 -2.85 -4.03 4.86
N ARG A 104 -3.36 -3.08 4.10
CA ARG A 104 -4.49 -3.24 3.18
C ARG A 104 -4.07 -3.75 1.81
N ALA A 105 -2.82 -3.49 1.44
CA ALA A 105 -2.20 -4.05 0.26
C ALA A 105 -0.68 -4.09 0.40
N TYR A 106 -0.06 -4.92 -0.43
CA TYR A 106 1.39 -5.01 -0.61
C TYR A 106 1.69 -5.06 -2.09
N LEU A 107 2.41 -4.05 -2.58
CA LEU A 107 2.61 -3.80 -4.00
C LEU A 107 4.09 -3.58 -4.31
N PRO A 108 4.56 -4.05 -5.47
CA PRO A 108 5.87 -3.66 -5.97
C PRO A 108 5.81 -2.23 -6.54
N LYS A 109 6.92 -1.48 -6.47
CA LYS A 109 7.03 -0.14 -7.11
C LYS A 109 6.79 -0.20 -8.63
N GLU A 110 6.90 -1.37 -9.26
CA GLU A 110 6.53 -1.60 -10.66
C GLU A 110 5.04 -1.32 -10.96
N LYS A 111 4.19 -1.19 -9.93
CA LYS A 111 2.77 -0.82 -10.04
C LYS A 111 2.49 0.67 -9.86
N LEU A 112 3.52 1.53 -9.77
CA LEU A 112 3.35 2.99 -9.60
C LEU A 112 2.41 3.60 -10.65
N GLY A 113 2.66 3.34 -11.94
CA GLY A 113 1.83 3.86 -13.05
C GLY A 113 0.42 3.27 -13.14
N GLU A 114 0.05 2.33 -12.27
CA GLU A 114 -1.30 1.79 -12.17
C GLU A 114 -1.74 1.67 -10.70
N ILE A 115 -1.23 2.56 -9.85
CA ILE A 115 -1.46 2.50 -8.39
C ILE A 115 -2.93 2.76 -8.04
N VAL A 116 -3.59 3.65 -8.80
CA VAL A 116 -4.94 4.16 -8.53
C VAL A 116 -5.97 3.04 -8.33
N PRO A 117 -6.14 2.07 -9.26
CA PRO A 117 -7.04 0.94 -9.05
C PRO A 117 -6.82 0.17 -7.74
N PHE A 118 -5.57 0.04 -7.27
CA PHE A 118 -5.30 -0.62 -5.99
C PHE A 118 -5.73 0.25 -4.81
N LEU A 119 -5.52 1.56 -4.88
CA LEU A 119 -5.97 2.48 -3.81
C LEU A 119 -7.50 2.50 -3.71
N GLU A 120 -8.19 2.49 -4.86
CA GLU A 120 -9.64 2.42 -4.91
C GLU A 120 -10.17 1.12 -4.28
N ASP A 121 -9.53 -0.01 -4.56
CA ASP A 121 -9.88 -1.29 -3.95
C ASP A 121 -9.69 -1.27 -2.42
N VAL A 122 -8.60 -0.66 -1.96
CA VAL A 122 -8.29 -0.53 -0.53
C VAL A 122 -9.37 0.26 0.21
N LEU A 123 -9.89 1.32 -0.41
CA LEU A 123 -10.96 2.16 0.12
C LEU A 123 -12.36 1.54 0.01
N THR A 124 -12.57 0.67 -0.97
CA THR A 124 -13.90 0.11 -1.30
C THR A 124 -14.22 -1.16 -0.54
N HIS A 125 -13.23 -2.03 -0.35
CA HIS A 125 -13.46 -3.40 0.10
C HIS A 125 -13.15 -3.59 1.58
N GLU A 126 -13.73 -4.61 2.21
CA GLU A 126 -13.29 -5.07 3.53
C GLU A 126 -11.94 -5.79 3.45
N PHE A 127 -11.27 -5.97 4.59
CA PHE A 127 -9.88 -6.50 4.65
C PHE A 127 -9.70 -7.79 3.85
N SER A 128 -10.55 -8.78 4.11
CA SER A 128 -10.50 -10.07 3.45
C SER A 128 -10.75 -9.98 1.95
N SER A 129 -11.79 -9.26 1.54
CA SER A 129 -12.13 -9.07 0.13
C SER A 129 -11.09 -8.25 -0.63
N GLY A 130 -10.47 -7.26 0.01
CA GLY A 130 -9.40 -6.45 -0.58
C GLY A 130 -8.17 -7.30 -0.88
N TRP A 131 -7.73 -8.11 0.08
CA TRP A 131 -6.61 -9.04 -0.11
C TRP A 131 -6.90 -10.13 -1.14
N LYS A 132 -8.11 -10.70 -1.16
CA LYS A 132 -8.52 -11.65 -2.19
C LYS A 132 -8.34 -11.05 -3.59
N ARG A 133 -8.85 -9.84 -3.81
CA ARG A 133 -8.71 -9.19 -5.12
C ARG A 133 -7.28 -8.76 -5.44
N LEU A 134 -6.50 -8.36 -4.45
CA LEU A 134 -5.08 -8.12 -4.63
C LEU A 134 -4.40 -9.39 -5.17
N PHE A 135 -4.68 -10.55 -4.59
CA PHE A 135 -4.15 -11.82 -5.07
C PHE A 135 -4.67 -12.16 -6.48
N GLU A 136 -5.94 -11.93 -6.79
CA GLU A 136 -6.46 -12.10 -8.16
C GLU A 136 -5.67 -11.27 -9.19
N LYS A 137 -5.25 -10.05 -8.82
CA LYS A 137 -4.46 -9.15 -9.69
C LYS A 137 -2.96 -9.46 -9.73
N MET A 138 -2.41 -9.94 -8.62
CA MET A 138 -0.95 -9.99 -8.40
C MET A 138 -0.39 -11.41 -8.30
N THR A 139 -1.22 -12.45 -8.37
CA THR A 139 -0.76 -13.85 -8.24
C THR A 139 0.35 -14.18 -9.23
N ASP A 140 0.17 -13.89 -10.52
CA ASP A 140 1.17 -14.20 -11.55
C ASP A 140 2.48 -13.45 -11.29
N PHE A 141 2.38 -12.21 -10.82
CA PHE A 141 3.54 -11.41 -10.45
C PHE A 141 4.31 -12.07 -9.29
N PHE A 142 3.61 -12.42 -8.20
CA PHE A 142 4.22 -13.05 -7.03
C PHE A 142 4.78 -14.44 -7.35
N ASP A 143 4.06 -15.24 -8.13
CA ASP A 143 4.52 -16.57 -8.54
C ASP A 143 5.81 -16.47 -9.36
N LYS A 144 5.91 -15.49 -10.28
CA LYS A 144 7.14 -15.21 -11.03
C LYS A 144 8.27 -14.68 -10.15
N LYS A 145 7.97 -13.77 -9.21
CA LYS A 145 8.97 -13.10 -8.37
C LYS A 145 9.53 -14.04 -7.28
N PHE A 146 8.67 -14.85 -6.67
CA PHE A 146 9.02 -15.66 -5.50
C PHE A 146 9.33 -17.13 -5.85
N GLY A 147 8.95 -17.58 -7.04
CA GLY A 147 9.22 -18.93 -7.53
C GLY A 147 8.29 -20.00 -6.95
N GLU A 148 8.43 -21.23 -7.44
CA GLU A 148 7.52 -22.32 -7.10
C GLU A 148 7.46 -22.62 -5.60
N GLY A 149 6.24 -22.89 -5.12
CA GLY A 149 6.00 -23.32 -3.74
C GLY A 149 6.13 -22.22 -2.68
N TRP A 150 6.29 -20.94 -3.05
CA TRP A 150 6.41 -19.84 -2.09
C TRP A 150 5.20 -19.74 -1.15
N LYS A 151 3.99 -20.01 -1.67
CA LYS A 151 2.76 -20.08 -0.86
C LYS A 151 2.93 -21.16 0.21
N ALA A 152 3.22 -22.41 -0.17
CA ALA A 152 3.36 -23.53 0.78
C ALA A 152 4.31 -23.25 1.96
N LYS A 153 5.39 -22.50 1.72
CA LYS A 153 6.37 -22.10 2.77
C LYS A 153 5.78 -21.17 3.84
N LEU A 154 4.72 -20.44 3.53
CA LEU A 154 4.15 -19.42 4.41
C LEU A 154 2.97 -19.92 5.29
N GLY A 155 2.50 -21.16 5.10
CA GLY A 155 1.37 -21.80 5.82
C GLY A 155 -0.04 -21.32 5.42
N LYS A 156 -0.98 -22.23 5.09
CA LYS A 156 -2.26 -21.95 4.40
C LYS A 156 -3.21 -20.96 5.09
N ASP A 157 -2.99 -20.66 6.36
CA ASP A 157 -3.99 -20.04 7.24
C ASP A 157 -4.22 -18.54 6.99
N TRP A 158 -3.39 -17.86 6.19
CA TRP A 158 -3.52 -16.41 5.93
C TRP A 158 -3.88 -16.03 4.48
N TRP A 159 -3.88 -16.99 3.54
CA TRP A 159 -4.34 -16.77 2.14
C TRP A 159 -5.43 -17.74 1.68
N GLY A 160 -5.83 -18.70 2.52
CA GLY A 160 -6.91 -19.64 2.24
C GLY A 160 -8.27 -18.96 2.38
N TRP A 161 -8.68 -18.22 1.36
CA TRP A 161 -10.03 -17.65 1.26
C TRP A 161 -10.95 -18.71 0.62
N ASP A 162 -11.29 -19.74 1.40
CA ASP A 162 -12.36 -20.70 1.05
C ASP A 162 -13.73 -20.01 0.98
#